data_AF-A0LC39-F1
#
_entry.id   AF-A0LC39-F1
#
_cell.length_a   1.000
_cell.length_b   1.000
_cell.length_c   1.000
_cell.angle_alpha   90.00
_cell.angle_beta   90.00
_cell.angle_gamma   90.00
#
_symmetry.space_group_name_H-M   'P 1'
#
loop_
_entity.id
_entity.type
_entity.pdbx_description
1 polymer ?
#
loop_
_entity_poly.entity_id
_entity_poly.type
_entity_poly.pdbx_seq_one_letter_code
_entity_poly.pdbx_strand_id
1 'polypeptide(L)'
;MRTLLLFCLFLLLPHTLLADGDLKRRLELSQDIVILRDTGGLIKKLIDKRKDYYRTAHTLMQLKITRRNPNLKGKVASALAQRYVQLLREEERNSAPDIEKRMTTIYAEEYTQSELRQMKQFFSSTAGRKFFLLNSAHLEKAIAGAFQQARTRANERFLELQQQLKEKSNPNPRPNKEYEM
;
A
#
# COMPACT_ATOMS: atom_id res chain seq x y z
N MET A 1 -19.62 -42.67 36.96
CA MET A 1 -18.64 -42.54 35.86
C MET A 1 -19.27 -42.10 34.53
N ARG A 2 -20.40 -42.68 34.07
CA ARG A 2 -21.02 -42.38 32.76
C ARG A 2 -21.74 -41.02 32.66
N THR A 3 -22.25 -40.49 33.78
CA THR A 3 -22.93 -39.17 33.85
C THR A 3 -21.97 -37.98 33.83
N LEU A 4 -20.74 -38.15 34.31
CA LEU A 4 -19.70 -37.11 34.30
C LEU A 4 -19.22 -36.79 32.87
N LEU A 5 -19.11 -37.81 32.01
CA LEU A 5 -18.76 -37.67 30.60
C LEU A 5 -19.81 -36.88 29.80
N LEU A 6 -21.10 -37.08 30.10
CA LEU A 6 -22.19 -36.33 29.46
C LEU A 6 -22.22 -34.86 29.89
N PHE A 7 -21.90 -34.57 31.16
CA PHE A 7 -21.82 -33.20 31.67
C PHE A 7 -20.67 -32.40 31.03
N CYS A 8 -19.51 -33.02 30.81
CA CYS A 8 -18.40 -32.39 30.08
C CYS A 8 -18.74 -32.12 28.61
N LEU A 9 -19.48 -33.01 27.94
CA LEU A 9 -19.99 -32.79 26.58
C LEU A 9 -21.00 -31.63 26.51
N PHE A 10 -21.87 -31.49 27.52
CA PHE A 10 -22.86 -30.41 27.60
C PHE A 10 -22.24 -29.03 27.87
N LEU A 11 -21.08 -28.98 28.53
CA LEU A 11 -20.31 -27.75 28.74
C LEU A 11 -19.54 -27.30 27.49
N LEU A 12 -19.21 -28.22 26.57
CA LEU A 12 -18.44 -27.91 25.36
C LEU A 12 -19.34 -27.48 24.17
N LEU A 13 -20.56 -28.01 24.08
CA LEU A 13 -21.54 -27.72 23.03
C LEU A 13 -21.97 -26.24 22.89
N PRO A 14 -22.21 -25.46 23.96
CA PRO A 14 -22.62 -24.07 23.81
C PRO A 14 -21.47 -23.19 23.31
N HIS A 15 -20.22 -23.53 23.60
CA HIS A 15 -19.07 -22.70 23.20
C HIS A 15 -18.80 -22.73 21.69
N THR A 16 -19.04 -23.85 21.00
CA THR A 16 -18.88 -23.93 19.55
C THR A 16 -20.00 -23.18 18.81
N LEU A 17 -21.25 -23.29 19.27
CA LEU A 17 -22.39 -22.56 18.70
C LEU A 17 -22.31 -21.04 18.94
N LEU A 18 -21.81 -20.62 20.11
CA LEU A 18 -21.55 -19.22 20.41
C LEU A 18 -20.38 -18.66 19.57
N ALA A 19 -19.34 -19.45 19.31
CA ALA A 19 -18.21 -19.04 18.48
C ALA A 19 -18.59 -18.86 16.99
N ASP A 20 -19.39 -19.78 16.43
CA ASP A 20 -19.86 -19.68 15.04
C ASP A 20 -20.86 -18.53 14.85
N GLY A 21 -21.77 -18.33 15.82
CA GLY A 21 -22.71 -17.22 15.82
C GLY A 21 -22.04 -15.85 15.96
N ASP A 22 -20.98 -15.77 16.77
CA ASP A 22 -20.17 -14.56 16.93
C ASP A 22 -19.36 -14.25 15.67
N LEU A 23 -18.69 -15.24 15.07
CA LEU A 23 -17.92 -15.05 13.84
C LEU A 23 -18.79 -14.54 12.68
N LYS A 24 -19.97 -15.16 12.47
CA LYS A 24 -20.92 -14.70 11.44
C LYS A 24 -21.29 -13.24 11.65
N ARG A 25 -21.54 -12.83 12.89
CA ARG A 25 -21.96 -11.47 13.20
C ARG A 25 -20.82 -10.45 13.11
N ARG A 26 -19.58 -10.88 13.37
CA ARG A 26 -18.38 -10.09 13.09
C ARG A 26 -18.17 -9.90 11.59
N LEU A 27 -18.40 -10.92 10.77
CA LEU A 27 -18.31 -10.83 9.31
C LEU A 27 -19.34 -9.84 8.74
N GLU A 28 -20.59 -9.90 9.19
CA GLU A 28 -21.65 -8.96 8.78
C GLU A 28 -21.28 -7.50 9.14
N LEU A 29 -20.86 -7.24 10.39
CA LEU A 29 -20.44 -5.90 10.81
C LEU A 29 -19.21 -5.41 10.06
N SER A 30 -18.27 -6.31 9.78
CA SER A 30 -17.06 -6.00 9.03
C SER A 30 -17.36 -5.63 7.59
N GLN A 31 -18.30 -6.33 6.94
CA GLN A 31 -18.74 -6.01 5.60
C GLN A 31 -19.38 -4.61 5.56
N ASP A 32 -20.25 -4.30 6.52
CA ASP A 32 -20.84 -2.96 6.63
C ASP A 32 -19.78 -1.86 6.77
N ILE A 33 -18.75 -2.10 7.60
CA ILE A 33 -17.64 -1.15 7.77
C ILE A 33 -16.86 -0.98 6.47
N VAL A 34 -16.55 -2.06 5.75
CA VAL A 34 -15.80 -2.00 4.49
C VAL A 34 -16.59 -1.20 3.45
N ILE A 35 -17.90 -1.42 3.33
CA ILE A 35 -18.78 -0.66 2.42
C ILE A 35 -18.81 0.83 2.83
N LEU A 36 -19.02 1.13 4.11
CA LEU A 36 -19.04 2.51 4.61
C LEU A 36 -17.70 3.22 4.37
N ARG A 37 -16.59 2.51 4.51
CA ARG A 37 -15.25 3.01 4.27
C ARG A 37 -14.97 3.21 2.78
N ASP A 38 -15.43 2.32 1.92
CA ASP A 38 -15.19 2.42 0.48
C ASP A 38 -15.99 3.53 -0.21
N THR A 39 -16.88 4.23 0.49
CA THR A 39 -17.48 5.48 0.01
C THR A 39 -16.44 6.53 -0.43
N GLY A 40 -15.20 6.45 0.08
CA GLY A 40 -14.07 7.28 -0.37
C GLY A 40 -13.28 6.74 -1.58
N GLY A 41 -13.70 5.63 -2.19
CA GLY A 41 -13.04 5.00 -3.33
C GLY A 41 -11.68 4.39 -3.00
N LEU A 42 -11.51 3.83 -1.80
CA LEU A 42 -10.24 3.25 -1.36
C LEU A 42 -9.89 2.01 -2.19
N ILE A 43 -10.85 1.11 -2.40
CA ILE A 43 -10.67 -0.12 -3.18
C ILE A 43 -10.26 0.25 -4.59
N LYS A 44 -10.92 1.25 -5.19
CA LYS A 44 -10.54 1.80 -6.49
C LYS A 44 -9.11 2.33 -6.50
N LYS A 45 -8.71 3.14 -5.51
CA LYS A 45 -7.33 3.65 -5.39
C LYS A 45 -6.30 2.52 -5.25
N LEU A 46 -6.62 1.46 -4.52
CA LEU A 46 -5.75 0.28 -4.39
C LEU A 46 -5.59 -0.46 -5.72
N ILE A 47 -6.69 -0.64 -6.44
CA ILE A 47 -6.68 -1.23 -7.79
C ILE A 47 -5.84 -0.37 -8.74
N ASP A 48 -6.05 0.94 -8.76
CA ASP A 48 -5.30 1.87 -9.61
C ASP A 48 -3.80 1.84 -9.29
N LYS A 49 -3.42 1.84 -8.00
CA LYS A 49 -2.02 1.70 -7.58
C LYS A 49 -1.41 0.36 -8.03
N ARG A 50 -2.19 -0.73 -8.00
CA ARG A 50 -1.75 -2.03 -8.49
C ARG A 50 -1.54 -2.03 -10.00
N LYS A 51 -2.42 -1.36 -10.76
CA LYS A 51 -2.24 -1.16 -12.22
C LYS A 51 -0.93 -0.42 -12.52
N ASP A 52 -0.59 0.60 -11.75
CA ASP A 52 0.68 1.32 -11.92
C ASP A 52 1.91 0.43 -11.66
N TYR A 53 1.83 -0.47 -10.67
CA TYR A 53 2.87 -1.48 -10.47
C TYR A 53 2.99 -2.43 -11.66
N TYR A 54 1.88 -2.94 -12.20
CA TYR A 54 1.92 -3.79 -13.40
C TYR A 54 2.47 -3.04 -14.61
N ARG A 55 2.12 -1.76 -14.79
CA ARG A 55 2.65 -0.92 -15.86
C ARG A 55 4.17 -0.78 -15.76
N THR A 56 4.66 -0.51 -14.55
CA THR A 56 6.10 -0.39 -14.28
C THR A 56 6.81 -1.72 -14.54
N ALA A 57 6.26 -2.83 -14.04
CA ALA A 57 6.81 -4.17 -14.23
C ALA A 57 6.87 -4.56 -15.71
N HIS A 58 5.80 -4.30 -16.47
CA HIS A 58 5.75 -4.53 -17.91
C HIS A 58 6.83 -3.73 -18.66
N THR A 59 6.99 -2.45 -18.31
CA THR A 59 8.01 -1.57 -18.91
C THR A 59 9.43 -2.08 -18.63
N LEU A 60 9.72 -2.49 -17.39
CA LEU A 60 11.00 -3.08 -17.01
C LEU A 60 11.27 -4.40 -17.74
N MET A 61 10.24 -5.23 -17.91
CA MET A 61 10.34 -6.49 -18.64
C MET A 61 10.60 -6.28 -20.14
N GLN A 62 9.90 -5.34 -20.78
CA GLN A 62 10.17 -4.94 -22.16
C GLN A 62 11.60 -4.42 -22.35
N LEU A 63 12.08 -3.56 -21.45
CA LEU A 63 13.45 -3.04 -21.48
C LEU A 63 14.49 -4.18 -21.36
N LYS A 64 14.27 -5.12 -20.42
CA LYS A 64 15.16 -6.26 -20.19
C LYS A 64 15.24 -7.19 -21.39
N ILE A 65 14.11 -7.52 -22.01
CA ILE A 65 14.08 -8.44 -23.15
C ILE A 65 14.60 -7.76 -24.42
N THR A 66 14.28 -6.49 -24.64
CA THR A 66 14.79 -5.71 -25.78
C THR A 66 16.31 -5.55 -25.73
N ARG A 67 16.89 -5.33 -24.53
CA ARG A 67 18.35 -5.29 -24.35
C ARG A 67 19.02 -6.64 -24.65
N ARG A 68 18.37 -7.76 -24.34
CA ARG A 68 18.91 -9.11 -24.58
C ARG A 68 18.69 -9.62 -25.99
N ASN A 69 17.64 -9.15 -26.67
CA ASN A 69 17.22 -9.65 -27.98
C ASN A 69 16.75 -8.49 -28.88
N PRO A 70 17.66 -7.62 -29.37
CA PRO A 70 17.30 -6.41 -30.11
C PRO A 70 16.55 -6.72 -31.41
N ASN A 71 16.85 -7.84 -32.06
CA ASN A 71 16.22 -8.27 -33.32
C ASN A 71 14.75 -8.68 -33.17
N LEU A 72 14.29 -8.93 -31.93
CA LEU A 72 12.93 -9.38 -31.64
C LEU A 72 12.05 -8.28 -31.03
N LYS A 73 12.54 -7.04 -30.96
CA LYS A 73 11.90 -5.90 -30.29
C LYS A 73 10.42 -5.73 -30.67
N GLY A 74 10.08 -5.78 -31.95
CA GLY A 74 8.70 -5.60 -32.43
C GLY A 74 7.74 -6.74 -32.05
N LYS A 75 8.16 -8.00 -32.25
CA LYS A 75 7.35 -9.18 -31.94
C LYS A 75 7.15 -9.37 -30.42
N VAL A 76 8.21 -9.16 -29.64
CA VAL A 76 8.20 -9.24 -28.18
C VAL A 76 7.34 -8.12 -27.58
N ALA A 77 7.46 -6.89 -28.07
CA ALA A 77 6.66 -5.77 -27.57
C ALA A 77 5.16 -6.01 -27.79
N SER A 78 4.77 -6.55 -28.96
CA SER A 78 3.37 -6.85 -29.27
C SER A 78 2.80 -7.98 -28.39
N ALA A 79 3.53 -9.09 -28.23
CA ALA A 79 3.09 -10.20 -27.39
C ALA A 79 2.98 -9.82 -25.90
N LEU A 80 3.94 -9.04 -25.39
CA LEU A 80 3.90 -8.52 -24.02
C LEU A 80 2.75 -7.54 -23.82
N ALA A 81 2.49 -6.66 -24.80
CA ALA A 81 1.37 -5.73 -24.74
C ALA A 81 0.01 -6.45 -24.69
N GLN A 82 -0.18 -7.50 -25.49
CA GLN A 82 -1.40 -8.32 -25.42
C GLN A 82 -1.56 -9.00 -24.06
N ARG A 83 -0.48 -9.58 -23.52
CA ARG A 83 -0.53 -10.24 -22.20
C ARG A 83 -0.81 -9.23 -21.07
N TYR A 84 -0.23 -8.04 -21.17
CA TYR A 84 -0.48 -6.95 -20.24
C TYR A 84 -1.94 -6.49 -20.24
N VAL A 85 -2.55 -6.33 -21.41
CA VAL A 85 -3.98 -5.97 -21.53
C VAL A 85 -4.88 -7.05 -20.94
N GLN A 86 -4.55 -8.34 -21.12
CA GLN A 86 -5.28 -9.45 -20.50
C GLN A 86 -5.21 -9.38 -18.97
N LEU A 87 -4.01 -9.25 -18.40
CA LEU A 87 -3.82 -9.16 -16.96
C LEU A 87 -4.55 -7.97 -16.34
N LEU A 88 -4.52 -6.80 -17.01
CA LEU A 88 -5.25 -5.62 -16.54
C LEU A 88 -6.77 -5.84 -16.52
N ARG A 89 -7.32 -6.50 -17.55
CA ARG A 89 -8.76 -6.79 -17.61
C ARG A 89 -9.20 -7.80 -16.57
N GLU A 90 -8.38 -8.82 -16.30
CA GLU A 90 -8.62 -9.81 -15.25
C GLU A 90 -8.61 -9.14 -13.86
N GLU A 91 -7.63 -8.27 -13.62
CA GLU A 91 -7.55 -7.47 -12.39
C GLU A 91 -8.74 -6.52 -12.21
N GLU A 92 -9.20 -5.85 -13.28
CA GLU A 92 -10.36 -4.97 -13.19
C GLU A 92 -11.65 -5.70 -12.83
N ARG A 93 -11.81 -6.95 -13.26
CA ARG A 93 -13.03 -7.73 -13.01
C ARG A 93 -13.07 -8.36 -11.64
N ASN A 94 -11.92 -8.86 -11.15
CA ASN A 94 -11.90 -9.73 -9.96
C ASN A 94 -11.41 -9.02 -8.70
N SER A 95 -10.66 -7.93 -8.81
CA SER A 95 -9.94 -7.40 -7.66
C SER A 95 -10.82 -6.65 -6.66
N ALA A 96 -11.92 -6.00 -7.08
CA ALA A 96 -12.77 -5.29 -6.13
C ALA A 96 -13.48 -6.24 -5.14
N PRO A 97 -14.21 -7.29 -5.59
CA PRO A 97 -14.80 -8.28 -4.68
C PRO A 97 -13.78 -9.02 -3.81
N ASP A 98 -12.61 -9.35 -4.37
CA ASP A 98 -11.54 -10.04 -3.63
C ASP A 98 -10.94 -9.16 -2.53
N ILE A 99 -10.70 -7.88 -2.82
CA ILE A 99 -10.21 -6.91 -1.84
C ILE A 99 -11.26 -6.69 -0.74
N GLU A 100 -12.53 -6.50 -1.12
CA GLU A 100 -13.63 -6.32 -0.17
C GLU A 100 -13.72 -7.53 0.77
N LYS A 101 -13.81 -8.73 0.22
CA LYS A 101 -13.86 -9.98 0.98
C LYS A 101 -12.70 -10.12 1.93
N ARG A 102 -11.47 -9.85 1.47
CA ARG A 102 -10.27 -10.00 2.29
C ARG A 102 -10.20 -8.95 3.39
N MET A 103 -10.62 -7.71 3.12
CA MET A 103 -10.76 -6.68 4.15
C MET A 103 -11.79 -7.09 5.19
N THR A 104 -12.96 -7.59 4.78
CA THR A 104 -14.01 -8.08 5.68
C THR A 104 -13.49 -9.18 6.61
N THR A 105 -12.74 -10.15 6.07
CA THR A 105 -12.11 -11.20 6.87
C THR A 105 -11.13 -10.63 7.89
N ILE A 106 -10.24 -9.72 7.48
CA ILE A 106 -9.26 -9.09 8.39
C ILE A 106 -9.98 -8.37 9.53
N TYR A 107 -11.03 -7.58 9.24
CA TYR A 107 -11.77 -6.90 10.30
C TYR A 107 -12.47 -7.88 11.26
N ALA A 108 -13.01 -8.98 10.75
CA ALA A 108 -13.68 -9.96 11.58
C ALA A 108 -12.70 -10.74 12.48
N GLU A 109 -11.46 -10.97 12.01
CA GLU A 109 -10.40 -11.65 12.74
C GLU A 109 -9.74 -10.77 13.80
N GLU A 110 -9.47 -9.50 13.47
CA GLU A 110 -8.68 -8.59 14.31
C GLU A 110 -9.51 -7.85 15.38
N TYR A 111 -10.83 -7.74 15.20
CA TYR A 111 -11.68 -6.95 16.10
C TYR A 111 -12.79 -7.79 16.72
N THR A 112 -13.10 -7.46 17.97
CA THR A 112 -14.27 -7.99 18.67
C THR A 112 -15.56 -7.42 18.09
N GLN A 113 -16.68 -8.10 18.33
CA GLN A 113 -17.99 -7.63 17.90
C GLN A 113 -18.33 -6.23 18.44
N SER A 114 -17.97 -5.93 19.69
CA SER A 114 -18.21 -4.62 20.31
C SER A 114 -17.42 -3.50 19.63
N GLU A 115 -16.15 -3.74 19.30
CA GLU A 115 -15.31 -2.77 18.59
C GLU A 115 -15.86 -2.52 17.19
N LEU A 116 -16.24 -3.57 16.46
CA LEU A 116 -16.86 -3.43 15.14
C LEU A 116 -18.16 -2.62 15.19
N ARG A 117 -18.99 -2.76 16.23
CA ARG A 117 -20.19 -1.91 16.39
C ARG A 117 -19.82 -0.44 16.60
N GLN A 118 -18.84 -0.16 17.46
CA GLN A 118 -18.37 1.22 17.71
C GLN A 118 -17.78 1.83 16.43
N MET A 119 -16.97 1.08 15.71
CA MET A 119 -16.41 1.48 14.42
C MET A 119 -17.50 1.78 13.40
N LYS A 120 -18.48 0.88 13.24
CA LYS A 120 -19.63 1.10 12.36
C LYS A 120 -20.39 2.37 12.72
N GLN A 121 -20.63 2.62 14.01
CA GLN A 121 -21.29 3.83 14.48
C GLN A 121 -20.48 5.08 14.14
N PHE A 122 -19.17 5.06 14.40
CA PHE A 122 -18.28 6.17 14.05
C PHE A 122 -18.28 6.43 12.54
N PHE A 123 -18.06 5.42 11.71
CA PHE A 123 -18.01 5.57 10.25
C PHE A 123 -19.35 5.99 9.63
N SER A 124 -20.47 5.66 10.28
CA SER A 124 -21.79 6.13 9.87
C SER A 124 -22.03 7.62 10.16
N SER A 125 -21.31 8.19 11.14
CA SER A 125 -21.43 9.60 11.52
C SER A 125 -20.84 10.55 10.48
N THR A 126 -21.28 11.81 10.49
CA THR A 126 -20.73 12.88 9.63
C THR A 126 -19.22 13.06 9.84
N ALA A 127 -18.76 12.99 11.09
CA ALA A 127 -17.34 13.09 11.42
C ALA A 127 -16.54 11.92 10.84
N GLY A 128 -17.03 10.68 10.96
CA GLY A 128 -16.37 9.50 10.42
C GLY A 128 -16.28 9.51 8.89
N ARG A 129 -17.35 9.92 8.20
CA ARG A 129 -17.32 10.09 6.73
C ARG A 129 -16.32 11.16 6.30
N LYS A 130 -16.32 12.32 6.97
CA LYS A 130 -15.38 13.40 6.68
C LYS A 130 -13.93 13.00 6.99
N PHE A 131 -13.71 12.27 8.07
CA PHE A 131 -12.41 11.69 8.40
C PHE A 131 -11.91 10.83 7.24
N PHE A 132 -12.72 9.91 6.72
CA PHE A 132 -12.25 9.02 5.66
C PHE A 132 -11.92 9.75 4.35
N LEU A 133 -12.77 10.71 3.95
CA LEU A 133 -12.56 11.51 2.74
C LEU A 133 -11.30 12.36 2.80
N LEU A 134 -10.99 12.93 3.96
CA LEU A 134 -9.90 13.89 4.11
C LEU A 134 -8.59 13.27 4.58
N ASN A 135 -8.63 12.18 5.36
CA ASN A 135 -7.45 11.64 6.01
C ASN A 135 -6.37 11.22 5.02
N SER A 136 -6.73 10.57 3.90
CA SER A 136 -5.74 10.21 2.88
C SER A 136 -5.07 11.44 2.26
N ALA A 137 -5.85 12.48 1.94
CA ALA A 137 -5.31 13.70 1.34
C ALA A 137 -4.44 14.50 2.34
N HIS A 138 -4.81 14.49 3.62
CA HIS A 138 -4.04 15.13 4.68
C HIS A 138 -2.71 14.39 4.92
N LEU A 139 -2.74 13.06 4.95
CA LEU A 139 -1.53 12.24 5.06
C LEU A 139 -0.60 12.46 3.86
N GLU A 140 -1.12 12.45 2.63
CA GLU A 140 -0.33 12.71 1.43
C GLU A 140 0.33 14.09 1.47
N LYS A 141 -0.40 15.14 1.87
CA LYS A 141 0.16 16.50 2.03
C LYS A 141 1.24 16.56 3.11
N ALA A 142 1.02 15.91 4.25
CA ALA A 142 1.98 15.89 5.34
C ALA A 142 3.28 15.16 4.93
N ILE A 143 3.15 14.00 4.28
CA ILE A 143 4.26 13.21 3.76
C ILE A 143 5.02 14.01 2.70
N ALA A 144 4.33 14.58 1.71
CA ALA A 144 4.96 15.36 0.64
C ALA A 144 5.73 16.56 1.19
N GLY A 145 5.15 17.28 2.16
CA GLY A 145 5.82 18.38 2.84
C GLY A 145 7.09 17.95 3.57
N ALA A 146 7.02 16.85 4.33
CA ALA A 146 8.17 16.30 5.05
C ALA A 146 9.29 15.85 4.09
N PHE A 147 8.93 15.16 3.00
CA PHE A 147 9.89 14.75 1.96
C PHE A 147 10.55 15.94 1.26
N GLN A 148 9.77 16.97 0.93
CA GLN A 148 10.31 18.17 0.29
C GLN A 148 11.31 18.88 1.20
N GLN A 149 11.00 19.03 2.48
CA GLN A 149 11.92 19.60 3.46
C GLN A 149 13.20 18.77 3.61
N ALA A 150 13.08 17.44 3.72
CA ALA A 150 14.22 16.54 3.83
C ALA A 150 15.11 16.61 2.57
N ARG A 151 14.50 16.66 1.38
CA ARG A 151 15.21 16.80 0.10
C ARG A 151 15.97 18.12 0.01
N THR A 152 15.35 19.24 0.39
CA THR A 152 16.02 20.55 0.40
C THR A 152 17.26 20.51 1.30
N ARG A 153 17.13 20.02 2.53
CA ARG A 153 18.27 19.90 3.46
C ARG A 153 19.37 18.98 2.94
N ALA A 154 19.00 17.87 2.30
CA ALA A 154 19.96 16.93 1.72
C ALA A 154 20.73 17.58 0.54
N ASN A 155 20.04 18.35 -0.30
CA ASN A 155 20.67 19.07 -1.40
C ASN A 155 21.63 20.16 -0.90
N GLU A 156 21.24 20.94 0.11
CA GLU A 156 22.09 21.95 0.74
C GLU A 156 23.38 21.31 1.29
N ARG A 157 23.26 20.24 2.07
CA ARG A 157 24.43 19.49 2.58
C ARG A 157 25.29 18.91 1.47
N PHE A 158 24.69 18.43 0.39
CA PHE A 158 25.44 17.90 -0.74
C PHE A 158 26.25 18.99 -1.44
N LEU A 159 25.68 20.19 -1.61
CA LEU A 159 26.38 21.35 -2.17
C LEU A 159 27.53 21.81 -1.25
N GLU A 160 27.30 21.87 0.06
CA GLU A 160 28.35 22.18 1.04
C GLU A 160 29.51 21.16 0.96
N LEU A 161 29.20 19.86 0.92
CA LEU A 161 30.21 18.82 0.78
C LEU A 161 30.98 18.92 -0.54
N GLN A 162 30.31 19.22 -1.66
CA GLN A 162 30.98 19.46 -2.94
C GLN A 162 31.93 20.65 -2.86
N GLN A 163 31.53 21.74 -2.20
CA GLN A 163 32.35 22.93 -2.03
C GLN A 163 33.59 22.64 -1.17
N GLN A 164 33.41 21.96 -0.03
CA GLN A 164 34.52 21.55 0.84
C GLN A 164 35.49 20.61 0.12
N LEU A 165 34.98 19.69 -0.72
CA LEU A 165 35.83 18.83 -1.52
C LEU A 165 36.63 19.64 -2.54
N LYS A 166 36.02 20.61 -3.24
CA LYS A 166 36.73 21.49 -4.17
C LYS A 166 37.82 22.30 -3.48
N GLU A 167 37.55 22.85 -2.30
CA GLU A 167 38.53 23.61 -1.51
C GLU A 167 39.70 22.73 -1.04
N LYS A 168 39.44 21.50 -0.59
CA LYS A 168 40.48 20.53 -0.24
C LYS A 168 41.25 20.00 -1.46
N SER A 169 40.63 20.00 -2.63
CA SER A 169 41.24 19.55 -3.90
C SER A 169 42.04 20.63 -4.61
N ASN A 170 42.04 21.87 -4.11
CA ASN A 170 42.80 22.97 -4.69
C ASN A 170 44.11 23.14 -3.91
N PRO A 171 45.24 22.52 -4.33
CA PRO A 171 46.51 22.77 -3.68
C PRO A 171 46.90 24.21 -3.98
N ASN A 172 47.24 24.95 -2.94
CA ASN A 172 47.80 26.29 -2.99
C ASN A 172 48.68 26.50 -4.27
N PRO A 173 48.42 27.51 -5.12
CA PRO A 173 49.33 27.83 -6.21
C PRO A 173 50.65 28.25 -5.55
N ARG A 174 51.74 27.52 -5.82
CA ARG A 174 53.05 27.90 -5.30
C ARG A 174 53.32 29.36 -5.70
N PRO A 175 53.74 30.25 -4.78
CA PRO A 175 54.11 31.60 -5.13
C PRO A 175 55.31 31.52 -6.08
N ASN A 176 55.18 32.16 -7.24
CA ASN A 176 56.19 32.20 -8.27
C ASN A 176 57.42 32.97 -7.74
N LYS A 177 58.37 32.26 -7.12
CA LYS A 177 59.72 32.75 -6.88
C LYS A 177 60.57 32.34 -8.07
N GLU A 178 60.53 33.12 -9.15
CA GLU A 178 61.53 33.13 -10.21
C GLU A 178 61.15 34.27 -11.15
N TYR A 179 61.88 35.38 -11.04
CA TYR A 179 62.17 36.46 -12.01
C TYR A 179 62.55 37.74 -11.25
N GLU A 180 63.66 37.68 -10.50
CA GLU A 180 64.51 38.83 -10.23
C GLU A 180 65.97 38.39 -10.48
N MET A 181 66.39 38.51 -11.73
CA MET A 181 67.77 38.77 -12.13
C MET A 181 67.73 39.80 -13.26
#